data_AF-A0A0E7URZ4-F1
#
_entry.id   AF-A0A0E7URZ4-F1
#
_cell.length_a   1.000
_cell.length_b   1.000
_cell.length_c   1.000
_cell.angle_alpha   90.00
_cell.angle_beta   90.00
_cell.angle_gamma   90.00
#
_symmetry.space_group_name_H-M   'P 1'
#
loop_
_entity.id
_entity.type
_entity.pdbx_description
1 polymer ?
#
loop_
_entity_poly.entity_id
_entity_poly.type
_entity_poly.pdbx_seq_one_letter_code
_entity_poly.pdbx_strand_id
1 'polypeptide(L)'
;MSNIIFKLQPAPTFTVPVEIPRHGEEPANIKVTFRHKSRDEMKDFLERADKSDASQDIALVNEMIAGWDGPDMEFSDEAVGLLIQNYQGAVPALVQAYSLELLQARRKN
;
A
#
# COMPACT_ATOMS: atom_id res chain seq x y z
N MET A 1 20.58 -26.22 7.12
CA MET A 1 19.36 -26.11 6.31
C MET A 1 18.36 -25.33 7.13
N SER A 2 18.13 -24.07 6.81
CA SER A 2 17.22 -23.21 7.58
C SER A 2 15.80 -23.74 7.40
N ASN A 3 15.18 -24.22 8.48
CA ASN A 3 13.78 -24.61 8.49
C ASN A 3 12.94 -23.38 8.10
N ILE A 4 12.46 -23.37 6.86
CA ILE A 4 11.45 -22.41 6.41
C ILE A 4 10.15 -22.89 7.05
N ILE A 5 9.87 -22.37 8.25
CA ILE A 5 8.63 -22.64 8.97
C ILE A 5 7.52 -21.98 8.15
N PHE A 6 6.75 -22.79 7.41
CA PHE A 6 5.58 -22.35 6.67
C PHE A 6 4.51 -21.97 7.70
N LYS A 7 4.54 -20.73 8.18
CA LYS A 7 3.54 -20.21 9.11
C LYS A 7 2.24 -19.98 8.35
N LEU A 8 1.20 -20.70 8.75
CA LEU A 8 -0.19 -20.50 8.28
C LEU A 8 -0.70 -19.07 8.59
N GLN A 9 -0.08 -18.39 9.55
CA GLN A 9 -0.24 -16.96 9.77
C GLN A 9 0.88 -16.22 9.04
N PRO A 10 0.59 -15.56 7.90
CA PRO A 10 1.56 -14.68 7.27
C PRO A 10 1.97 -13.57 8.24
N ALA A 11 3.15 -12.98 8.03
CA ALA A 11 3.56 -11.81 8.80
C ALA A 11 2.43 -10.75 8.76
N PRO A 12 2.12 -10.08 9.88
CA PRO A 12 1.02 -9.11 9.94
C PRO A 12 1.24 -7.92 9.01
N THR A 13 2.48 -7.72 8.56
CA THR A 13 2.88 -6.69 7.61
C THR A 13 3.85 -7.26 6.57
N PHE A 14 3.87 -6.66 5.38
CA PHE A 14 4.81 -6.99 4.32
C PHE A 14 5.24 -5.71 3.58
N THR A 15 6.49 -5.66 3.13
CA THR A 15 7.06 -4.49 2.47
C THR A 15 7.14 -4.74 0.96
N VAL A 16 6.53 -3.85 0.17
CA VAL A 16 6.48 -3.92 -1.30
C VAL A 16 7.05 -2.63 -1.88
N PRO A 17 7.92 -2.71 -2.90
CA PRO A 17 8.29 -1.54 -3.67
C PRO A 17 7.11 -1.08 -4.53
N VAL A 18 6.68 0.17 -4.36
CA VAL A 18 5.60 0.80 -5.11
C VAL A 18 6.18 1.95 -5.92
N GLU A 19 5.89 1.95 -7.21
CA GLU A 19 6.27 3.01 -8.12
C GLU A 19 5.14 4.03 -8.23
N ILE A 20 5.37 5.23 -7.72
CA ILE A 20 4.40 6.32 -7.76
C ILE A 20 4.63 7.12 -9.05
N PRO A 21 3.66 7.15 -9.97
CA PRO A 21 3.79 7.94 -11.20
C PRO A 21 3.78 9.44 -10.88
N ARG A 22 4.81 10.16 -11.31
CA ARG A 22 4.94 11.61 -11.19
C ARG A 22 4.64 12.28 -12.53
N HIS A 23 3.89 13.39 -12.51
CA HIS A 23 3.60 14.14 -13.72
C HIS A 23 4.82 14.98 -14.11
N GLY A 24 5.53 14.59 -15.17
CA GLY A 24 6.66 15.34 -15.72
C GLY A 24 8.03 15.01 -15.13
N GLU A 25 8.10 14.09 -14.17
CA GLU A 25 9.34 13.58 -13.57
C GLU A 25 9.39 12.06 -13.62
N GLU A 26 10.55 11.48 -13.30
CA GLU A 26 10.72 10.04 -13.19
C GLU A 26 9.84 9.45 -12.07
N PRO A 27 9.25 8.25 -12.28
CA PRO A 27 8.44 7.60 -11.26
C PRO A 27 9.28 7.35 -10.00
N ALA A 28 8.69 7.64 -8.83
CA ALA A 28 9.38 7.45 -7.57
C ALA A 28 9.13 6.05 -7.03
N ASN A 29 10.20 5.29 -6.82
CA ASN A 29 10.13 3.99 -6.15
C ASN A 29 10.21 4.19 -4.63
N ILE A 30 9.11 3.92 -3.94
CA ILE A 30 9.03 3.95 -2.47
C ILE A 30 8.76 2.54 -1.96
N LYS A 31 9.37 2.17 -0.84
CA LYS A 31 9.08 0.90 -0.17
C LYS A 31 7.95 1.12 0.81
N VAL A 32 6.83 0.45 0.59
CA VAL A 32 5.64 0.61 1.42
C VAL A 32 5.44 -0.64 2.22
N THR A 33 5.35 -0.49 3.54
CA THR A 33 5.03 -1.56 4.46
C THR A 33 3.53 -1.61 4.65
N PHE A 34 2.89 -2.55 3.97
CA PHE A 34 1.47 -2.77 4.06
C PHE A 34 1.11 -3.71 5.21
N ARG A 35 -0.07 -3.52 5.78
CA ARG A 35 -0.70 -4.46 6.71
C ARG A 35 -1.42 -5.52 5.90
N HIS A 36 -1.17 -6.78 6.23
CA HIS A 36 -1.87 -7.89 5.59
C HIS A 36 -3.34 -7.88 6.00
N LYS A 37 -4.21 -7.61 5.03
CA LYS A 37 -5.67 -7.63 5.15
C LYS A 37 -6.22 -8.80 4.36
N SER A 38 -7.37 -9.30 4.82
CA SER A 38 -8.04 -10.39 4.12
C SER A 38 -8.66 -9.91 2.81
N ARG A 39 -9.02 -10.85 1.92
CA ARG A 39 -9.66 -10.53 0.63
C ARG A 39 -10.90 -9.64 0.79
N ASP A 40 -11.73 -9.93 1.79
CA ASP A 40 -12.95 -9.17 2.06
C ASP A 40 -12.63 -7.73 2.45
N GLU A 41 -11.62 -7.51 3.29
CA GLU A 41 -11.16 -6.17 3.65
C GLU A 41 -10.59 -5.41 2.46
N MET A 42 -9.87 -6.07 1.54
CA MET A 42 -9.38 -5.42 0.31
C MET A 42 -10.52 -5.02 -0.61
N LYS A 43 -11.56 -5.86 -0.73
CA LYS A 43 -12.73 -5.53 -1.56
C LYS A 43 -13.50 -4.35 -0.96
N ASP A 44 -13.73 -4.39 0.34
CA ASP A 44 -14.35 -3.29 1.08
C ASP A 44 -13.52 -2.00 0.97
N PHE A 45 -12.20 -2.11 1.01
CA PHE A 45 -11.27 -1.01 0.80
C PHE A 45 -11.40 -0.39 -0.59
N LEU A 46 -11.43 -1.20 -1.65
CA LEU A 46 -11.61 -0.73 -3.02
C LEU A 46 -12.95 -0.02 -3.22
N GLU A 47 -14.03 -0.57 -2.64
CA GLU A 47 -15.36 0.06 -2.69
C GLU A 47 -15.41 1.35 -1.87
N ARG A 48 -14.68 1.44 -0.76
CA ARG A 48 -14.52 2.68 0.00
C ARG A 48 -13.71 3.70 -0.77
N ALA A 49 -12.56 3.33 -1.33
CA ALA A 49 -11.69 4.22 -2.11
C ALA A 49 -12.41 4.79 -3.35
N ASP A 50 -13.23 3.99 -4.03
CA ASP A 50 -14.05 4.45 -5.17
C ASP A 50 -15.08 5.54 -4.78
N LYS A 51 -15.56 5.51 -3.52
CA LYS A 51 -16.57 6.44 -2.98
C LYS A 51 -15.98 7.50 -2.06
N SER A 52 -14.67 7.50 -1.85
CA SER A 52 -14.00 8.34 -0.87
C SER A 52 -13.57 9.67 -1.45
N ASP A 53 -13.66 10.72 -0.64
CA ASP A 53 -13.01 12.00 -0.89
C ASP A 53 -11.54 11.95 -0.43
N ALA A 54 -10.73 12.92 -0.87
CA ALA A 54 -9.29 13.00 -0.55
C ALA A 54 -8.97 12.89 0.96
N SER A 55 -9.84 13.39 1.84
CA SER A 55 -9.67 13.27 3.30
C SER A 55 -9.92 11.85 3.82
N GLN A 56 -10.83 11.10 3.19
CA GLN A 56 -11.10 9.70 3.54
C GLN A 56 -9.99 8.79 3.00
N ASP A 57 -9.38 9.12 1.86
CA ASP A 57 -8.22 8.41 1.32
C ASP A 57 -7.04 8.42 2.28
N ILE A 58 -6.78 9.53 2.98
CA ILE A 58 -5.70 9.60 3.98
C ILE A 58 -5.91 8.58 5.09
N ALA A 59 -7.11 8.56 5.67
CA ALA A 59 -7.46 7.62 6.74
C ALA A 59 -7.37 6.16 6.25
N LEU A 60 -7.84 5.89 5.04
CA LEU A 60 -7.77 4.58 4.40
C LEU A 60 -6.30 4.12 4.22
N VAL A 61 -5.47 4.98 3.64
CA VAL A 61 -4.04 4.71 3.44
C VAL A 61 -3.32 4.50 4.77
N ASN A 62 -3.63 5.29 5.81
CA ASN A 62 -3.10 5.12 7.16
C ASN A 62 -3.51 3.82 7.84
N GLU A 63 -4.71 3.33 7.56
CA GLU A 63 -5.17 2.04 8.08
C GLU A 63 -4.49 0.86 7.36
N MET A 64 -4.22 1.02 6.06
CA MET A 64 -3.66 -0.02 5.19
C MET A 64 -2.14 -0.12 5.29
N ILE A 65 -1.45 0.99 5.48
CA ILE A 65 0.01 1.10 5.50
C ILE A 65 0.47 1.20 6.95
N ALA A 66 1.42 0.37 7.36
CA ALA A 66 2.09 0.47 8.65
C ALA A 66 3.24 1.48 8.64
N GLY A 67 3.80 1.75 7.46
CA GLY A 67 4.82 2.77 7.24
C GLY A 67 5.34 2.72 5.81
N TRP A 68 6.16 3.69 5.44
CA TRP A 68 6.91 3.68 4.18
C TRP A 68 8.38 3.99 4.44
N ASP A 69 9.21 3.72 3.44
CA ASP A 69 10.64 3.98 3.44
C ASP A 69 11.05 4.44 2.04
N GLY A 70 11.79 5.55 1.95
CA GLY A 70 12.12 6.19 0.68
C GLY A 70 11.77 7.69 0.59
N PRO A 71 10.56 8.15 0.93
CA PRO A 71 10.26 9.58 0.88
C PRO A 71 11.03 10.36 1.96
N ASP A 72 11.35 11.62 1.68
CA ASP A 72 12.00 12.55 2.63
C ASP A 72 11.18 12.79 3.91
N MET A 73 9.88 12.50 3.86
CA MET A 73 8.97 12.66 5.00
C MET A 73 8.65 11.32 5.65
N GLU A 74 8.66 11.31 6.98
CA GLU A 74 8.16 10.20 7.77
C GLU A 74 6.67 9.96 7.53
N PHE A 75 6.26 8.71 7.63
CA PHE A 75 4.87 8.32 7.44
C PHE A 75 3.96 8.97 8.49
N SER A 76 3.11 9.88 8.05
CA SER A 76 2.17 10.65 8.87
C SER A 76 0.95 11.05 8.04
N ASP A 77 -0.18 11.38 8.69
CA ASP A 77 -1.37 11.91 8.03
C ASP A 77 -1.05 13.09 7.09
N GLU A 78 -0.18 14.00 7.52
CA GLU A 78 0.23 15.16 6.71
C GLU A 78 1.00 14.72 5.47
N ALA A 79 1.96 13.81 5.61
CA ALA A 79 2.76 13.34 4.50
C ALA A 79 1.92 12.52 3.49
N VAL A 80 0.97 11.71 3.98
CA VAL A 80 0.01 10.98 3.16
C VAL A 80 -0.92 11.96 2.43
N GLY A 81 -1.43 12.99 3.12
CA GLY A 81 -2.23 14.04 2.51
C GLY A 81 -1.48 14.80 1.41
N LEU A 82 -0.19 15.12 1.63
CA LEU A 82 0.67 15.70 0.61
C LEU A 82 0.88 14.74 -0.56
N LEU A 83 1.11 13.45 -0.32
CA LEU A 83 1.26 12.46 -1.38
C LEU A 83 0.00 12.39 -2.26
N ILE A 84 -1.19 12.31 -1.66
CA ILE A 84 -2.46 12.19 -2.39
C ILE A 84 -2.76 13.48 -3.16
N GLN A 85 -2.55 14.65 -2.54
CA GLN A 85 -2.80 15.94 -3.18
C GLN A 85 -1.81 16.27 -4.31
N ASN A 86 -0.51 15.97 -4.13
CA ASN A 86 0.49 16.21 -5.17
C ASN A 86 0.49 15.13 -6.24
N TYR A 87 0.13 13.89 -5.89
CA TYR A 87 0.21 12.71 -6.74
C TYR A 87 -1.12 11.95 -6.71
N GLN A 88 -2.08 12.40 -7.51
CA GLN A 88 -3.36 11.70 -7.73
C GLN A 88 -3.22 10.23 -8.17
N GLY A 89 -2.09 9.87 -8.79
CA GLY A 89 -1.76 8.49 -9.18
C GLY A 89 -1.17 7.63 -8.05
N ALA A 90 -0.92 8.18 -6.86
CA ALA A 90 -0.29 7.44 -5.77
C ALA A 90 -1.21 6.39 -5.15
N VAL A 91 -2.47 6.76 -4.85
CA VAL A 91 -3.47 5.84 -4.30
C VAL A 91 -3.70 4.62 -5.19
N PRO A 92 -4.02 4.77 -6.49
CA PRO A 92 -4.21 3.60 -7.36
C PRO A 92 -2.93 2.75 -7.52
N ALA A 93 -1.74 3.37 -7.52
CA ALA A 93 -0.47 2.63 -7.56
C ALA A 93 -0.24 1.78 -6.29
N LEU A 94 -0.50 2.34 -5.11
CA LEU A 94 -0.43 1.63 -3.83
C LEU A 94 -1.38 0.43 -3.79
N VAL A 95 -2.63 0.66 -4.18
CA VAL A 95 -3.69 -0.36 -4.22
C VAL A 95 -3.36 -1.45 -5.22
N GLN A 96 -2.83 -1.10 -6.40
CA GLN A 96 -2.43 -2.06 -7.41
C GLN A 96 -1.25 -2.92 -6.93
N ALA A 97 -0.21 -2.32 -6.37
CA ALA A 97 0.95 -3.04 -5.84
C ALA A 97 0.53 -4.00 -4.72
N TYR A 98 -0.34 -3.54 -3.81
CA TYR A 98 -0.90 -4.36 -2.75
C TYR A 98 -1.70 -5.56 -3.28
N SER A 99 -2.60 -5.32 -4.24
CA SER A 99 -3.41 -6.36 -4.87
C SER A 99 -2.55 -7.42 -5.57
N LEU A 100 -1.52 -6.97 -6.31
CA LEU A 100 -0.57 -7.85 -6.98
C LEU A 100 0.18 -8.72 -5.99
N GLU A 101 0.67 -8.16 -4.88
CA GLU A 101 1.39 -8.94 -3.86
C GLU A 101 0.49 -10.00 -3.21
N LEU A 102 -0.77 -9.64 -2.88
CA LEU A 102 -1.74 -10.58 -2.33
C LEU A 102 -2.12 -11.70 -3.33
N LEU A 103 -2.23 -11.37 -4.61
CA LEU A 103 -2.49 -12.33 -5.69
C LEU A 103 -1.27 -13.23 -5.98
N GLN A 104 -0.05 -12.68 -5.92
CA GLN A 104 1.19 -13.45 -6.09
C GLN A 104 1.41 -14.42 -4.93
N ALA A 105 1.15 -13.99 -3.69
CA ALA A 105 1.17 -14.87 -2.52
C ALA A 105 0.21 -16.08 -2.68
N ARG A 106 -0.95 -15.88 -3.32
CA ARG A 106 -1.91 -16.97 -3.63
C ARG A 106 -1.42 -17.97 -4.67
N ARG A 107 -0.58 -17.57 -5.63
CA ARG A 107 -0.12 -18.46 -6.73
C ARG A 107 0.89 -19.52 -6.27
N LYS A 108 1.38 -19.43 -5.03
CA LYS A 108 2.39 -20.33 -4.45
C LYS A 108 1.81 -21.48 -3.61
N ASN A 109 0.50 -21.75 -3.69
CA ASN A 109 -0.18 -22.85 -3.00
C ASN A 109 -0.50 -24.01 -3.96
#